data_AF-U1P6B5-F1
#
_entry.id   AF-U1P6B5-F1
#
_cell.length_a   1.000
_cell.length_b   1.000
_cell.length_c   1.000
_cell.angle_alpha   90.00
_cell.angle_beta   90.00
_cell.angle_gamma   90.00
#
_symmetry.space_group_name_H-M   'P 1'
#
loop_
_entity.id
_entity.type
_entity.pdbx_description
1 polymer ?
#
loop_
_entity_poly.entity_id
_entity_poly.type
_entity_poly.pdbx_seq_one_letter_code
_entity_poly.pdbx_strand_id
1 'polypeptide(L)'
;MLAGIGQVGFNIFQGGPGVVGASGAALALMGVLTVLKPDLTVYLYFLLPVPIWLLTGGTAVVSLGLIVFGMPGAFGIAHAAHFVGLAVGFLYGQRVKGRVRVPGQIQLGGPGGPGGPGGPGGPGRGRI
;
A
#
# COMPACT_ATOMS: atom_id res chain seq x y z
N MET A 1 4.62 22.61 -7.32
CA MET A 1 4.42 22.24 -8.74
C MET A 1 5.69 22.36 -9.58
N LEU A 2 6.52 23.40 -9.39
CA LEU A 2 7.79 23.57 -10.12
C LEU A 2 8.79 22.41 -9.96
N ALA A 3 8.91 21.82 -8.77
CA ALA A 3 9.80 20.67 -8.53
C ALA A 3 9.38 19.40 -9.29
N GLY A 4 8.08 19.17 -9.51
CA GLY A 4 7.58 18.02 -10.26
C GLY A 4 7.83 18.15 -11.77
N ILE A 5 7.67 19.36 -12.31
CA ILE A 5 7.99 19.67 -13.71
C ILE A 5 9.50 19.57 -13.94
N GLY A 6 10.31 20.04 -12.98
CA GLY A 6 11.77 19.93 -13.02
C GLY A 6 12.27 18.48 -12.98
N GLN A 7 11.67 17.63 -12.15
CA GLN A 7 12.04 16.21 -12.07
C GLN A 7 11.63 15.43 -13.32
N VAL A 8 10.47 15.74 -13.92
CA VAL A 8 10.05 15.15 -15.21
C VAL A 8 10.98 15.63 -16.34
N GLY A 9 11.33 16.91 -16.38
CA GLY A 9 12.25 17.48 -17.37
C GLY A 9 13.67 16.90 -17.28
N PHE A 10 14.19 16.69 -16.06
CA PHE A 10 15.50 16.08 -15.85
C PHE A 10 15.58 14.61 -16.29
N ASN A 11 14.47 13.86 -16.18
CA ASN A 11 14.40 12.48 -16.67
C ASN A 11 14.31 12.40 -18.21
N ILE A 12 13.59 13.32 -18.85
CA ILE A 12 13.50 13.43 -20.31
C ILE A 12 14.87 13.80 -20.91
N PHE A 13 15.61 14.72 -20.28
CA PHE A 13 16.92 15.16 -20.77
C PHE A 13 17.99 14.06 -20.73
N GLN A 14 17.91 13.12 -19.77
CA GLN A 14 18.83 11.98 -19.68
C GLN A 14 18.40 10.76 -20.53
N GLY A 15 17.38 10.90 -21.38
CA GLY A 15 16.86 9.79 -22.20
C GLY A 15 16.18 8.68 -21.39
N GLY A 16 15.76 8.97 -20.16
CA GLY A 16 15.13 8.00 -19.26
C GLY A 16 13.61 7.96 -19.43
N PRO A 17 12.96 6.79 -19.29
CA PRO A 17 11.51 6.69 -19.33
C PRO A 17 10.89 7.51 -18.17
N GLY A 18 9.98 8.43 -18.50
CA GLY A 18 9.27 9.25 -17.52
C GLY A 18 8.50 8.40 -16.49
N VAL A 19 8.60 8.77 -15.21
CA VAL A 19 7.84 8.24 -14.06
C VAL A 19 7.85 6.70 -13.90
N VAL A 20 9.02 6.07 -14.06
CA VAL A 20 9.22 4.65 -13.70
C VAL A 20 9.28 4.36 -12.20
N GLY A 21 9.20 5.38 -11.34
CA GLY A 21 9.42 5.24 -9.88
C GLY A 21 8.18 5.27 -8.98
N ALA A 22 7.04 5.85 -9.43
CA ALA A 22 5.88 6.06 -8.57
C ALA A 22 5.19 4.73 -8.18
N SER A 23 5.06 3.81 -9.14
CA SER A 23 4.52 2.47 -8.92
C SER A 23 5.41 1.64 -7.99
N GLY A 24 6.73 1.72 -8.14
CA GLY A 24 7.69 1.08 -7.24
C GLY A 24 7.59 1.61 -5.80
N ALA A 25 7.44 2.92 -5.63
CA ALA A 25 7.22 3.54 -4.32
C ALA A 25 5.88 3.12 -3.69
N ALA A 26 4.81 3.06 -4.47
CA ALA A 26 3.51 2.56 -4.01
C ALA A 26 3.62 1.10 -3.54
N LEU A 27 4.31 0.25 -4.30
CA LEU A 27 4.55 -1.14 -3.91
C LEU A 27 5.46 -1.27 -2.68
N ALA A 28 6.43 -0.38 -2.50
CA ALA A 28 7.21 -0.32 -1.27
C ALA A 28 6.34 -0.01 -0.05
N LEU A 29 5.44 0.98 -0.15
CA LEU A 29 4.49 1.28 0.93
C LEU A 29 3.57 0.10 1.21
N MET A 30 3.05 -0.55 0.17
CA MET A 30 2.24 -1.77 0.32
C MET A 30 3.03 -2.88 1.03
N GLY A 31 4.31 -3.06 0.69
CA GLY A 31 5.22 -4.00 1.35
C GLY A 31 5.38 -3.69 2.85
N VAL A 32 5.60 -2.42 3.21
CA VAL A 32 5.68 -1.98 4.62
C VAL A 32 4.36 -2.28 5.34
N LEU A 33 3.24 -1.85 4.77
CA LEU A 33 1.91 -2.00 5.37
C LEU A 33 1.53 -3.46 5.55
N THR A 34 1.90 -4.34 4.60
CA THR A 34 1.65 -5.78 4.72
C THR A 34 2.33 -6.37 5.95
N VAL A 35 3.55 -5.93 6.27
CA VAL A 35 4.26 -6.41 7.47
C VAL A 35 3.66 -5.86 8.75
N LEU A 36 3.30 -4.57 8.75
CA LEU A 36 2.82 -3.89 9.95
C LEU A 36 1.35 -4.20 10.25
N LYS A 37 0.54 -4.42 9.22
CA LYS A 37 -0.89 -4.74 9.29
C LYS A 37 -1.32 -5.67 8.15
N PRO A 38 -1.06 -6.98 8.29
CA PRO A 38 -1.44 -7.96 7.27
C PRO A 38 -2.96 -8.04 7.06
N ASP A 39 -3.76 -7.80 8.11
CA ASP A 39 -5.22 -7.85 8.06
C ASP A 39 -5.86 -6.52 7.61
N LEU A 40 -5.07 -5.55 7.13
CA LEU A 40 -5.59 -4.30 6.61
C LEU A 40 -6.47 -4.57 5.39
N THR A 41 -7.77 -4.28 5.49
CA THR A 41 -8.70 -4.41 4.37
C THR A 41 -8.48 -3.31 3.35
N VAL A 42 -8.28 -3.71 2.09
CA VAL A 42 -8.19 -2.85 0.92
C VAL A 42 -9.30 -3.23 -0.05
N TYR A 43 -9.93 -2.24 -0.66
CA TYR A 43 -10.97 -2.48 -1.66
C TYR A 43 -10.35 -2.61 -3.04
N LEU A 44 -10.27 -3.84 -3.55
CA LEU A 44 -9.86 -4.10 -4.92
C LEU A 44 -10.93 -3.56 -5.87
N TYR A 45 -10.51 -2.67 -6.78
CA TYR A 45 -11.38 -1.92 -7.69
C TYR A 45 -12.56 -1.22 -6.98
N PHE A 46 -12.38 -0.80 -5.73
CA PHE A 46 -13.42 -0.17 -4.91
C PHE A 46 -14.66 -1.05 -4.60
N LEU A 47 -14.64 -2.33 -4.98
CA LEU A 47 -15.79 -3.22 -4.85
C LEU A 47 -15.53 -4.36 -3.86
N LEU A 48 -14.43 -5.07 -4.04
CA LEU A 48 -14.15 -6.30 -3.30
C LEU A 48 -13.20 -6.01 -2.12
N PRO A 49 -13.67 -6.11 -0.86
CA PRO A 49 -12.78 -5.99 0.30
C PRO A 49 -11.90 -7.24 0.39
N VAL A 50 -10.58 -7.04 0.33
CA VAL A 50 -9.58 -8.10 0.48
C VAL A 50 -8.50 -7.66 1.46
N PRO A 51 -7.86 -8.60 2.18
CA PRO A 51 -6.72 -8.24 3.02
C PRO A 51 -5.52 -7.83 2.16
N ILE A 52 -4.75 -6.83 2.62
CA ILE A 52 -3.63 -6.25 1.87
C ILE A 52 -2.57 -7.28 1.48
N TRP A 53 -2.36 -8.31 2.31
CA TRP A 53 -1.37 -9.36 2.05
C TRP A 53 -1.65 -10.10 0.75
N LEU A 54 -2.92 -10.18 0.34
CA LEU A 54 -3.31 -10.85 -0.89
C LEU A 54 -2.81 -10.07 -2.12
N LEU A 55 -2.91 -8.74 -2.08
CA LEU A 55 -2.45 -7.86 -3.14
C LEU A 55 -0.93 -7.85 -3.26
N THR A 56 -0.23 -7.73 -2.13
CA THR A 56 1.24 -7.73 -2.11
C THR A 56 1.82 -9.10 -2.42
N GLY A 57 1.29 -10.16 -1.81
CA GLY A 57 1.69 -11.54 -2.09
C GLY A 57 1.47 -11.92 -3.55
N GLY A 58 0.29 -11.63 -4.09
CA GLY A 58 -0.02 -11.88 -5.50
C GLY A 58 0.91 -11.13 -6.45
N THR A 59 1.15 -9.84 -6.19
CA THR A 59 2.09 -9.02 -6.99
C THR A 59 3.52 -9.57 -6.92
N ALA A 60 3.98 -9.96 -5.73
CA ALA A 60 5.31 -10.50 -5.52
C ALA A 60 5.50 -11.84 -6.26
N VAL A 61 4.54 -12.76 -6.15
CA VAL A 61 4.60 -14.07 -6.82
C VAL A 61 4.61 -13.93 -8.33
N VAL A 62 3.69 -13.13 -8.90
CA VAL A 62 3.62 -12.91 -10.36
C VAL A 62 4.90 -12.24 -10.86
N SER A 63 5.34 -11.19 -10.18
CA SER A 63 6.53 -10.45 -10.62
C SER A 63 7.79 -11.31 -10.52
N LEU A 64 7.97 -12.04 -9.41
CA LEU A 64 9.09 -12.95 -9.24
C LEU A 64 9.06 -14.08 -10.28
N GLY A 65 7.89 -14.67 -10.53
CA GLY A 65 7.73 -15.69 -11.56
C GLY A 65 8.18 -15.18 -12.94
N LEU A 66 7.67 -14.03 -13.36
CA LEU A 66 8.05 -13.42 -14.64
C LEU A 66 9.54 -13.09 -14.71
N ILE A 67 10.15 -12.62 -13.63
CA ILE A 67 11.60 -12.38 -13.55
C ILE A 67 12.38 -13.69 -13.72
N VAL A 68 11.99 -14.74 -13.00
CA VAL A 68 12.66 -16.06 -13.04
C VAL A 68 12.55 -16.70 -14.43
N PHE A 69 11.42 -16.52 -15.14
CA PHE A 69 11.24 -16.96 -16.51
C PHE A 69 11.90 -16.03 -17.56
N GLY A 70 12.72 -15.06 -17.16
CA GLY A 70 13.44 -14.18 -18.08
C GLY A 70 12.60 -13.09 -18.74
N MET A 71 11.42 -12.78 -18.17
CA MET A 71 10.48 -11.78 -18.67
C MET A 71 10.30 -10.60 -17.70
N PRO A 72 11.37 -9.91 -17.25
CA PRO A 72 11.28 -8.84 -16.24
C PRO A 72 10.53 -7.58 -16.69
N GLY A 73 10.23 -7.46 -17.99
CA GLY A 73 9.51 -6.36 -18.64
C GLY A 73 8.18 -6.77 -19.30
N ALA A 74 7.65 -7.95 -18.96
CA ALA A 74 6.46 -8.51 -19.61
C ALA A 74 5.29 -7.51 -19.65
N PHE A 75 4.52 -7.54 -20.75
CA PHE A 75 3.33 -6.69 -20.93
C PHE A 75 3.60 -5.17 -20.83
N GLY A 76 4.84 -4.73 -21.03
CA GLY A 76 5.22 -3.32 -20.87
C GLY A 76 5.35 -2.88 -19.40
N ILE A 77 5.38 -3.82 -18.46
CA ILE A 77 5.47 -3.58 -17.02
C ILE A 77 6.87 -3.93 -16.52
N ALA A 78 7.53 -3.01 -15.83
CA ALA A 78 8.85 -3.24 -15.22
C ALA A 78 8.74 -4.09 -13.92
N HIS A 79 8.40 -5.37 -14.06
CA HIS A 79 8.21 -6.32 -12.96
C HIS A 79 9.42 -6.39 -12.03
N ALA A 80 10.64 -6.30 -12.56
CA ALA A 80 11.86 -6.24 -11.74
C ALA A 80 11.87 -5.01 -10.81
N ALA A 81 11.58 -3.81 -11.33
CA ALA A 81 11.57 -2.58 -10.54
C ALA A 81 10.45 -2.59 -9.48
N HIS A 82 9.27 -3.08 -9.87
CA HIS A 82 8.13 -3.25 -8.97
C HIS A 82 8.43 -4.24 -7.84
N PHE A 83 9.04 -5.38 -8.16
CA PHE A 83 9.44 -6.38 -7.18
C PHE A 83 10.51 -5.84 -6.23
N VAL A 84 11.51 -5.12 -6.73
CA VAL A 84 12.53 -4.48 -5.88
C VAL A 84 11.90 -3.47 -4.93
N GLY A 85 11.01 -2.59 -5.41
CA GLY A 85 10.29 -1.65 -4.55
C GLY A 85 9.52 -2.36 -3.45
N LEU A 86 8.74 -3.40 -3.80
CA LEU A 86 8.00 -4.23 -2.85
C LEU A 86 8.94 -4.89 -1.83
N ALA A 87 10.03 -5.50 -2.28
CA ALA A 87 10.98 -6.20 -1.42
C ALA A 87 11.65 -5.25 -0.42
N VAL A 88 12.11 -4.07 -0.88
CA VAL A 88 12.68 -3.04 -0.02
C VAL A 88 11.66 -2.58 1.02
N GLY A 89 10.42 -2.33 0.60
CA GLY A 89 9.33 -1.97 1.49
C GLY A 89 9.04 -3.04 2.54
N PHE A 90 8.95 -4.30 2.13
CA PHE A 90 8.73 -5.43 3.03
C PHE A 90 9.85 -5.54 4.08
N LEU A 91 11.12 -5.51 3.64
CA LEU A 91 12.27 -5.57 4.54
C LEU A 91 12.29 -4.39 5.52
N TYR A 92 12.00 -3.18 5.03
CA TYR A 92 11.89 -2.01 5.90
C TYR A 92 10.74 -2.17 6.91
N GLY A 93 9.60 -2.69 6.47
CA GLY A 93 8.47 -3.02 7.34
C GLY A 93 8.86 -3.95 8.49
N GLN A 94 9.67 -4.99 8.21
CA GLN A 94 10.20 -5.88 9.25
C GLN A 94 11.10 -5.11 10.22
N ARG A 95 11.91 -4.18 9.71
CA ARG A 95 12.84 -3.38 10.51
C ARG A 95 12.16 -2.44 11.49
N VAL A 96 10.98 -1.91 11.14
CA VAL A 96 10.19 -0.98 11.98
C VAL A 96 9.04 -1.65 12.74
N LYS A 97 8.81 -2.95 12.51
CA LYS A 97 7.82 -3.75 13.23
C LYS A 97 8.03 -3.64 14.74
N GLY A 98 6.94 -3.36 15.47
CA GLY A 98 6.96 -3.17 16.92
C GLY A 98 7.40 -1.77 17.40
N ARG A 99 7.91 -0.91 16.50
CA ARG A 99 8.31 0.48 16.82
C ARG A 99 7.29 1.51 16.35
N VAL A 100 6.47 1.14 15.38
CA VAL A 100 5.47 2.01 14.76
C VAL A 100 4.11 1.33 14.83
N ARG A 101 3.08 2.07 15.26
CA ARG A 101 1.68 1.63 15.22
C ARG A 101 1.01 2.28 14.02
N VAL A 102 0.57 1.46 13.06
CA VAL A 102 -0.23 1.93 11.92
C VAL A 102 -1.71 1.92 12.33
N PRO A 103 -2.57 2.87 11.91
CA PRO A 103 -4.02 2.79 12.09
C PRO A 103 -4.65 1.62 11.35
N GLY A 104 -5.77 1.06 11.84
CA GLY A 104 -6.40 -0.16 11.26
C GLY A 104 -7.22 0.10 10.01
N GLN A 105 -7.49 1.36 9.73
CA GLN A 105 -8.29 1.82 8.62
C GLN A 105 -7.76 3.18 8.22
N ILE A 106 -7.47 3.37 6.94
CA ILE A 106 -7.13 4.68 6.38
C ILE A 106 -8.46 5.22 5.86
N GLN A 107 -9.18 5.92 6.72
CA GLN A 107 -10.49 6.48 6.37
C GLN A 107 -10.26 7.71 5.48
N LEU A 108 -10.42 7.53 4.17
CA LEU A 108 -10.39 8.62 3.20
C LEU A 108 -11.78 9.28 3.17
N GLY A 109 -12.15 9.91 4.28
CA GLY A 109 -13.42 10.59 4.51
C GLY A 109 -13.30 11.41 5.78
N GLY A 110 -13.69 12.69 5.73
CA GLY A 110 -13.49 13.67 6.80
C GLY A 110 -14.07 13.27 8.16
N PRO A 111 -13.77 14.05 9.23
CA PRO A 111 -14.25 13.75 10.57
C PRO A 111 -15.76 14.01 10.67
N GLY A 112 -16.58 13.01 10.37
CA GLY A 112 -18.03 13.13 10.53
C GLY A 112 -18.87 12.05 9.85
N GLY A 113 -19.15 10.96 10.57
CA GLY A 113 -20.40 10.19 10.47
C GLY A 113 -20.29 8.72 10.05
N PRO A 114 -21.31 7.87 10.38
CA PRO A 114 -22.42 8.02 11.33
C PRO A 114 -22.10 7.34 12.68
N GLY A 115 -22.59 7.92 13.77
CA GLY A 115 -22.54 7.29 15.10
C GLY A 115 -23.16 5.89 15.07
N GLY A 116 -22.38 4.90 15.50
CA GLY A 116 -22.84 3.53 15.65
C GLY A 116 -24.02 3.44 16.63
N PRO A 117 -24.86 2.40 16.53
CA PRO A 117 -26.07 2.26 17.34
C PRO A 117 -25.73 2.32 18.83
N GLY A 118 -26.43 3.20 19.55
CA GLY A 118 -26.33 3.33 20.99
C GLY A 118 -26.54 1.98 21.66
N GLY A 119 -25.52 1.53 22.40
CA GLY A 119 -25.60 0.31 23.19
C GLY A 119 -26.69 0.41 24.26
N PRO A 120 -27.26 -0.72 24.71
CA PRO A 120 -28.41 -0.74 25.61
C PRO A 120 -28.11 0.03 26.90
N GLY A 121 -29.03 0.95 27.25
CA GLY A 121 -28.99 1.72 28.48
C GLY A 121 -28.86 0.79 29.69
N GLY A 122 -27.78 0.97 30.44
CA GLY A 122 -27.55 0.28 31.70
C GLY A 122 -28.61 0.69 32.75
N PRO A 123 -29.08 -0.24 33.59
CA PRO A 123 -30.18 0.01 34.52
C PRO A 123 -29.88 1.15 35.49
N GLY A 124 -30.86 2.04 35.63
CA GLY A 124 -30.84 3.15 36.57
C GLY A 124 -30.55 2.67 37.99
N ARG A 125 -29.57 3.29 38.63
CA ARG A 125 -29.43 3.25 40.08
C ARG A 125 -30.20 4.43 40.63
N GLY A 126 -31.33 4.12 41.26
CA GLY A 126 -32.15 5.08 41.98
C GLY A 126 -31.41 5.70 43.16
N ARG A 127 -31.69 7.00 43.34
CA ARG A 127 -32.09 7.66 44.59
C ARG A 127 -31.69 6.95 45.90
N ILE A 128 -30.73 7.54 46.62
CA ILE A 128 -30.89 8.17 47.96
C ILE A 128 -29.80 9.23 48.11
#